data_AF-A0A1X7HFF6-F1
#
_entry.id   AF-A0A1X7HFF6-F1
#
_cell.length_a   1.000
_cell.length_b   1.000
_cell.length_c   1.000
_cell.angle_alpha   90.00
_cell.angle_beta   90.00
_cell.angle_gamma   90.00
#
_symmetry.space_group_name_H-M   'P 1'
#
loop_
_entity.id
_entity.type
_entity.pdbx_description
1 polymer ?
#
loop_
_entity_poly.entity_id
_entity_poly.type
_entity_poly.pdbx_seq_one_letter_code
_entity_poly.pdbx_strand_id
1 'polypeptide(L)'
;MYRGGDRLNALRQNKGFTLIEVLISFVLLAILATVTLSLFSQGFQSITKFGNRSESMHLTRKDIEQATSGTDGNLTINKVSGAGAPITINGETVNKQITGASGSSLDLFIATPPQWAATVDYTLNDQVRYKGKNYKCLRPHTSSISNAPDMEGFYWTDI
;
A
#
# COMPACT_ATOMS: atom_id res chain seq x y z
N MET A 1 -48.10 -61.92 42.42
CA MET A 1 -48.09 -60.45 42.57
C MET A 1 -46.65 -59.98 42.36
N TYR A 2 -46.43 -59.26 41.27
CA TYR A 2 -45.26 -58.47 40.83
C TYR A 2 -43.82 -58.84 41.27
N ARG A 3 -43.09 -59.49 40.36
CA ARG A 3 -41.87 -58.98 39.66
C ARG A 3 -41.03 -57.94 40.45
N GLY A 4 -40.21 -58.40 41.39
CA GLY A 4 -39.30 -57.54 42.17
C GLY A 4 -37.80 -57.87 42.05
N GLY A 5 -37.43 -59.10 41.67
CA GLY A 5 -36.02 -59.55 41.68
C GLY A 5 -35.20 -59.14 40.46
N ASP A 6 -35.80 -59.12 39.27
CA ASP A 6 -35.06 -58.91 38.02
C ASP A 6 -34.64 -57.46 37.76
N ARG A 7 -35.12 -56.51 38.57
CA ARG A 7 -34.82 -55.07 38.39
C ARG A 7 -33.57 -54.60 39.14
N LEU A 8 -33.02 -55.39 40.06
CA LEU A 8 -31.85 -54.99 40.85
C LEU A 8 -30.52 -55.30 40.14
N ASN A 9 -30.49 -56.29 39.23
CA ASN A 9 -29.29 -56.64 38.47
C ASN A 9 -29.13 -55.87 37.15
N ALA A 10 -30.17 -55.17 36.69
CA ALA A 10 -30.12 -54.33 35.50
C ALA A 10 -29.48 -52.94 35.76
N LEU A 11 -29.24 -52.58 37.03
CA LEU A 11 -28.78 -51.24 37.43
C LEU A 11 -27.30 -51.16 37.81
N ARG A 12 -26.51 -52.23 37.60
CA ARG A 12 -25.09 -52.25 37.94
C ARG A 12 -24.16 -52.71 36.80
N GLN A 13 -24.56 -52.47 35.55
CA GLN A 13 -23.60 -52.42 34.44
C GLN A 13 -23.00 -51.02 34.29
N ASN A 14 -22.36 -50.53 35.35
CA ASN A 14 -21.37 -49.47 35.17
C ASN A 14 -20.12 -50.16 34.64
N LYS A 15 -20.06 -50.40 33.32
CA LYS A 15 -18.79 -50.71 32.66
C LYS A 15 -17.90 -49.49 32.88
N GLY A 16 -17.07 -49.56 33.94
CA GLY A 16 -16.08 -48.53 34.19
C GLY A 16 -15.14 -48.44 33.00
N PHE A 17 -14.59 -47.25 32.76
CA PHE A 17 -13.59 -47.07 31.71
C PHE A 17 -12.39 -47.98 31.99
N THR A 18 -11.98 -48.72 30.97
CA THR A 18 -10.78 -49.54 31.07
C THR A 18 -9.55 -48.62 31.07
N LEU A 19 -8.52 -48.98 31.83
CA LEU A 19 -7.27 -48.20 31.90
C LEU A 19 -6.66 -47.97 30.50
N ILE A 20 -6.82 -48.95 29.59
CA ILE A 20 -6.31 -48.89 28.22
C ILE A 20 -7.04 -47.84 27.36
N GLU A 21 -8.36 -47.71 27.51
CA GLU A 21 -9.16 -46.76 26.74
C GLU A 21 -8.87 -45.31 27.15
N VAL A 22 -8.68 -45.08 28.46
CA VAL A 22 -8.24 -43.79 29.00
C VAL A 22 -6.84 -43.44 28.49
N LEU A 23 -5.93 -44.43 28.46
CA LEU A 23 -4.58 -44.26 27.92
C LEU A 23 -4.60 -43.89 26.43
N ILE A 24 -5.36 -44.63 25.61
CA ILE A 24 -5.48 -44.37 24.18
C ILE A 24 -6.08 -42.97 23.93
N SER A 25 -7.11 -42.59 24.68
CA SER A 25 -7.75 -41.28 24.55
C SER A 25 -6.79 -40.14 24.89
N PHE A 26 -5.98 -40.30 25.94
CA PHE A 26 -4.98 -39.30 26.32
C PHE A 26 -3.89 -39.14 25.25
N VAL A 27 -3.44 -40.27 24.68
CA VAL A 27 -2.46 -40.26 23.57
C VAL A 27 -3.04 -39.55 22.34
N LEU A 28 -4.27 -39.86 21.95
CA LEU A 28 -4.94 -39.22 20.81
C LEU A 28 -5.16 -37.72 21.04
N LEU A 29 -5.57 -37.33 22.26
CA LEU A 29 -5.76 -35.93 22.61
C LEU A 29 -4.44 -35.15 22.59
N ALA A 30 -3.35 -35.73 23.08
CA ALA A 30 -2.03 -35.10 23.03
C ALA A 30 -1.56 -34.87 21.58
N ILE A 31 -1.76 -35.85 20.69
CA ILE A 31 -1.42 -35.72 19.27
C ILE A 31 -2.24 -34.60 18.62
N LEU A 32 -3.57 -34.60 18.81
CA LEU A 32 -4.44 -33.54 18.29
C LEU A 32 -4.08 -32.15 18.83
N ALA A 33 -3.76 -32.05 20.12
CA ALA A 33 -3.35 -30.79 20.75
C ALA A 33 -2.06 -30.25 20.12
N THR A 34 -1.06 -31.09 19.85
CA THR A 34 0.19 -30.65 19.22
C THR A 34 -0.01 -30.15 17.79
N VAL A 35 -0.84 -30.84 17.00
CA VAL A 35 -1.15 -30.42 15.62
C VAL A 35 -1.89 -29.09 15.61
N THR A 36 -2.91 -28.94 16.46
CA THR A 36 -3.71 -27.71 16.53
C THR A 36 -2.89 -26.51 17.02
N LEU A 37 -2.02 -26.68 18.03
CA LEU A 37 -1.12 -25.61 18.50
C LEU A 37 -0.13 -25.17 17.40
N SER A 38 0.40 -26.11 16.62
CA SER A 38 1.33 -25.80 15.54
C SER A 38 0.67 -24.97 14.43
N LEU A 39 -0.54 -25.38 14.01
CA LEU A 39 -1.34 -24.63 13.03
C LEU A 39 -1.70 -23.23 13.56
N PHE A 40 -2.09 -23.13 14.83
CA PHE A 40 -2.42 -21.86 15.46
C PHE A 40 -1.22 -20.92 15.53
N SER A 41 -0.03 -21.42 15.89
CA SER A 41 1.20 -20.61 15.95
C SER A 41 1.56 -20.03 14.58
N GLN A 42 1.48 -20.85 13.53
CA GLN A 42 1.72 -20.40 12.15
C GLN A 42 0.70 -19.36 11.71
N GLY A 43 -0.59 -19.58 12.03
CA GLY A 43 -1.66 -18.62 11.76
C GLY A 43 -1.42 -17.28 12.44
N PHE A 44 -1.07 -17.28 13.73
CA PHE A 44 -0.80 -16.06 14.49
C PHE A 44 0.39 -15.26 13.93
N GLN A 45 1.47 -15.96 13.55
CA GLN A 45 2.63 -15.32 12.90
C GLN A 45 2.25 -14.68 11.55
N SER A 46 1.36 -15.32 10.78
CA SER A 46 0.89 -14.77 9.52
C SER A 46 0.05 -13.49 9.73
N ILE A 47 -0.83 -13.50 10.73
CA ILE A 47 -1.72 -12.37 11.04
C ILE A 47 -0.91 -11.16 11.52
N THR A 48 0.08 -11.36 12.39
CA THR A 48 0.92 -10.26 12.89
C THR A 48 1.77 -9.65 11.78
N LYS A 49 2.36 -10.47 10.90
CA LYS A 49 3.07 -9.99 9.71
C LYS A 49 2.16 -9.19 8.77
N PHE A 50 0.94 -9.67 8.56
CA PHE A 50 -0.05 -8.96 7.74
C PHE A 50 -0.42 -7.60 8.35
N GLY A 51 -0.65 -7.55 9.67
CA GLY A 51 -0.92 -6.30 10.40
C GLY A 51 0.18 -5.26 10.17
N ASN A 52 1.45 -5.64 10.42
CA ASN A 52 2.60 -4.74 10.25
C ASN A 52 2.74 -4.25 8.80
N ARG A 53 2.50 -5.13 7.82
CA ARG A 53 2.54 -4.75 6.39
C ARG A 53 1.41 -3.81 6.01
N SER A 54 0.20 -4.02 6.55
CA SER A 54 -0.94 -3.15 6.30
C SER A 54 -0.69 -1.76 6.90
N GLU A 55 -0.12 -1.71 8.10
CA GLU A 55 0.28 -0.47 8.75
C GLU A 55 1.35 0.28 7.93
N SER A 56 2.44 -0.40 7.53
CA SER A 56 3.49 0.27 6.76
C SER A 56 2.99 0.77 5.41
N MET A 57 2.12 0.02 4.73
CA MET A 57 1.47 0.47 3.50
C MET A 57 0.58 1.70 3.73
N HIS A 58 -0.20 1.73 4.81
CA HIS A 58 -1.01 2.88 5.16
C HIS A 58 -0.15 4.13 5.46
N LEU A 59 0.95 3.95 6.21
CA LEU A 59 1.88 5.04 6.52
C LEU A 59 2.59 5.55 5.26
N THR A 60 3.11 4.67 4.42
CA THR A 60 3.75 5.04 3.14
C THR A 60 2.75 5.74 2.22
N ARG A 61 1.49 5.29 2.18
CA ARG A 61 0.44 5.96 1.42
C ARG A 61 0.17 7.37 1.93
N LYS A 62 0.04 7.53 3.25
CA LYS A 62 -0.15 8.86 3.85
C LYS A 62 1.02 9.80 3.53
N ASP A 63 2.25 9.29 3.57
CA ASP A 63 3.45 10.06 3.22
C ASP A 63 3.45 10.47 1.75
N ILE A 64 3.10 9.55 0.83
CA ILE A 64 3.11 9.84 -0.60
C ILE A 64 1.97 10.79 -1.00
N GLU A 65 0.79 10.68 -0.41
CA GLU A 65 -0.36 11.55 -0.71
C GLU A 65 -0.11 13.01 -0.27
N GLN A 66 0.84 13.24 0.64
CA GLN A 66 1.29 14.58 1.04
C GLN A 66 2.41 15.14 0.16
N ALA A 67 2.95 14.36 -0.78
CA ALA A 67 4.00 14.83 -1.64
C ALA A 67 3.48 15.93 -2.59
N THR A 68 4.13 17.09 -2.54
CA THR A 68 3.83 18.25 -3.40
C THR A 68 4.79 18.38 -4.57
N SER A 69 5.87 17.60 -4.57
CA SER A 69 6.88 17.54 -5.62
C SER A 69 7.49 16.14 -5.73
N GLY A 70 8.02 15.82 -6.90
CA GLY A 70 8.70 14.57 -7.21
C GLY A 70 9.88 14.77 -8.15
N THR A 71 10.30 13.69 -8.80
CA THR A 71 11.29 13.74 -9.88
C THR A 71 10.58 13.88 -11.22
N ASP A 72 11.13 14.67 -12.13
CA ASP A 72 10.58 14.82 -13.49
C ASP A 72 10.34 13.46 -14.13
N GLY A 73 9.11 13.23 -14.57
CA GLY A 73 8.69 11.94 -15.09
C GLY A 73 7.36 12.08 -15.79
N ASN A 74 7.38 12.33 -17.09
CA ASN A 74 6.18 12.47 -17.89
C ASN A 74 5.46 11.12 -18.07
N LEU A 75 4.14 11.14 -17.99
CA LEU A 75 3.33 9.98 -18.33
C LEU A 75 3.05 9.99 -19.84
N THR A 76 3.60 9.01 -20.55
CA THR A 76 3.39 8.86 -22.00
C THR A 76 2.37 7.76 -22.27
N ILE A 77 1.23 8.15 -22.83
CA ILE A 77 0.20 7.21 -23.28
C ILE A 77 0.44 6.96 -24.76
N ASN A 78 1.03 5.79 -25.03
CA ASN A 78 1.21 5.31 -26.38
C ASN A 78 -0.14 5.00 -27.02
N LYS A 79 -0.30 5.33 -28.30
CA LYS A 79 -1.47 4.87 -29.06
C LYS A 79 -1.47 3.34 -29.13
N VAL A 80 -2.66 2.76 -29.00
CA VAL A 80 -2.88 1.31 -29.15
C VAL A 80 -2.82 0.90 -30.63
N SER A 81 -3.11 1.83 -31.56
CA SER A 81 -2.94 1.64 -33.01
C SER A 81 -2.96 2.97 -33.78
N GLY A 82 -2.44 2.98 -35.02
CA GLY A 82 -2.44 4.12 -35.95
C GLY A 82 -1.19 5.01 -35.89
N ALA A 83 -1.00 5.85 -36.92
CA ALA A 83 0.08 6.83 -36.98
C ALA A 83 -0.30 8.11 -36.20
N GLY A 84 0.61 8.62 -35.38
CA GLY A 84 0.46 9.86 -34.63
C GLY A 84 1.33 9.91 -33.38
N ALA A 85 1.59 11.12 -32.87
CA ALA A 85 2.39 11.30 -31.65
C ALA A 85 1.68 10.72 -30.41
N PRO A 86 2.43 10.16 -29.43
CA PRO A 86 1.91 9.78 -28.13
C PRO A 86 1.33 10.99 -27.37
N ILE A 87 0.35 10.74 -26.51
CA ILE A 87 -0.15 11.76 -25.60
C ILE A 87 0.81 11.80 -24.41
N THR A 88 1.42 12.96 -24.17
CA THR A 88 2.33 13.15 -23.03
C THR A 88 1.65 14.05 -22.01
N ILE A 89 1.52 13.55 -20.79
CA ILE A 89 1.09 14.34 -19.63
C ILE A 89 2.35 14.70 -18.86
N ASN A 90 2.63 16.00 -18.77
CA ASN A 90 3.76 16.50 -17.99
C ASN A 90 3.49 16.32 -16.50
N GLY A 91 4.52 15.98 -15.76
CA GLY A 91 4.38 15.69 -14.35
C GLY A 91 5.67 15.26 -13.70
N GLU A 92 5.54 15.02 -12.40
CA GLU A 92 6.58 14.50 -11.55
C GLU A 92 6.12 13.15 -10.98
N THR A 93 7.04 12.20 -10.84
CA THR A 93 6.80 10.92 -10.17
C THR A 93 7.45 10.95 -8.80
N VAL A 94 6.70 10.49 -7.79
CA VAL A 94 7.16 10.26 -6.43
C VAL A 94 7.22 8.76 -6.22
N ASN A 95 8.40 8.23 -5.94
CA ASN A 95 8.58 6.83 -5.51
C ASN A 95 8.83 6.80 -4.00
N LYS A 96 8.03 6.01 -3.28
CA LYS A 96 8.25 5.74 -1.86
C LYS A 96 8.25 4.25 -1.59
N GLN A 97 9.34 3.77 -1.01
CA GLN A 97 9.44 2.38 -0.56
C GLN A 97 8.50 2.13 0.62
N ILE A 98 7.87 0.95 0.62
CA ILE A 98 7.05 0.48 1.73
C ILE A 98 7.99 -0.20 2.73
N THR A 99 8.23 0.47 3.86
CA THR A 99 9.12 -0.03 4.91
C THR A 99 8.66 -1.41 5.39
N GLY A 100 9.59 -2.37 5.45
CA GLY A 100 9.31 -3.74 5.88
C GLY A 100 8.65 -4.64 4.83
N ALA A 101 8.39 -4.14 3.61
CA ALA A 101 8.03 -4.97 2.47
C ALA A 101 9.26 -5.25 1.61
N SER A 102 9.35 -6.44 1.01
CA SER A 102 10.49 -6.90 0.19
C SER A 102 10.64 -6.09 -1.10
N GLY A 103 11.18 -4.88 -1.01
CA GLY A 103 11.42 -3.99 -2.16
C GLY A 103 10.14 -3.48 -2.84
N SER A 104 9.00 -3.47 -2.13
CA SER A 104 7.76 -2.94 -2.68
C SER A 104 7.73 -1.42 -2.51
N SER A 105 7.38 -0.68 -3.57
CA SER A 105 7.16 0.75 -3.53
C SER A 105 5.74 1.14 -3.91
N LEU A 106 5.39 2.36 -3.54
CA LEU A 106 4.26 3.09 -4.07
C LEU A 106 4.79 4.20 -4.99
N ASP A 107 4.21 4.28 -6.18
CA ASP A 107 4.47 5.34 -7.14
C ASP A 107 3.26 6.26 -7.24
N LEU A 108 3.47 7.56 -7.09
CA LEU A 108 2.46 8.58 -7.30
C LEU A 108 2.91 9.49 -8.43
N PHE A 109 2.06 9.63 -9.45
CA PHE A 109 2.24 10.62 -10.50
C PHE A 109 1.46 11.89 -10.16
N ILE A 110 2.15 13.02 -10.12
CA ILE A 110 1.59 14.35 -9.90
C ILE A 110 1.66 15.08 -11.24
N ALA A 111 0.50 15.37 -11.83
CA ALA A 111 0.45 16.17 -13.05
C ALA A 111 0.87 17.61 -12.74
N THR A 112 1.85 18.13 -13.49
CA THR A 112 2.39 19.48 -13.34
C THR A 112 2.56 20.14 -14.70
N PRO A 113 2.66 21.48 -14.78
CA PRO A 113 3.14 22.13 -15.99
C PRO A 113 4.56 21.65 -16.37
N PRO A 114 5.00 21.84 -17.62
CA PRO A 114 6.38 21.55 -18.01
C PRO A 114 7.40 22.28 -17.12
N GLN A 115 8.59 21.69 -16.93
CA GLN A 115 9.67 22.38 -16.23
C GLN A 115 10.05 23.67 -16.94
N TRP A 116 10.31 24.71 -16.15
CA TRP A 116 10.86 25.96 -16.65
C TRP A 116 12.26 25.72 -17.25
N ALA A 117 12.53 26.37 -18.39
CA ALA A 117 13.84 26.37 -19.02
C ALA A 117 14.26 27.80 -19.35
N ALA A 118 15.57 28.07 -19.30
CA ALA A 118 16.14 29.33 -19.76
C ALA A 118 16.15 29.40 -21.29
N THR A 119 16.27 30.61 -21.86
CA THR A 119 16.30 30.90 -23.30
C THR A 119 15.04 30.46 -24.07
N VAL A 120 13.90 30.42 -23.38
CA VAL A 120 12.58 30.11 -23.94
C VAL A 120 11.75 31.38 -23.99
N ASP A 121 11.08 31.62 -25.13
CA ASP A 121 10.11 32.70 -25.25
C ASP A 121 8.78 32.26 -24.65
N TYR A 122 8.48 32.74 -23.44
CA TYR A 122 7.20 32.51 -22.78
C TYR A 122 6.21 33.62 -23.14
N THR A 123 4.96 33.23 -23.33
CA THR A 123 3.83 34.12 -23.62
C THR A 123 2.92 34.27 -22.39
N LEU A 124 1.98 35.22 -22.48
CA LEU A 124 1.04 35.51 -21.39
C LEU A 124 0.26 34.24 -21.01
N ASN A 125 0.20 33.93 -19.71
CA ASN A 125 -0.44 32.76 -19.10
C ASN A 125 0.26 31.41 -19.31
N ASP A 126 1.45 31.35 -19.91
CA ASP A 126 2.22 30.11 -19.93
C ASP A 126 2.48 29.64 -18.50
N GLN A 127 2.32 28.33 -18.28
CA GLN A 127 2.51 27.73 -16.97
C GLN A 127 3.78 26.88 -16.97
N VAL A 128 4.55 26.99 -15.90
CA VAL A 128 5.78 26.24 -15.72
C VAL A 128 5.89 25.71 -14.30
N ARG A 129 6.62 24.60 -14.17
CA ARG A 129 7.07 24.06 -12.90
C ARG A 129 8.49 24.54 -12.64
N TYR A 130 8.77 25.05 -11.45
CA TYR A 130 10.11 25.50 -11.08
C TYR A 130 10.33 25.33 -9.58
N LYS A 131 11.43 24.65 -9.19
CA LYS A 131 11.80 24.39 -7.80
C LYS A 131 10.64 23.86 -6.92
N GLY A 132 9.81 22.97 -7.47
CA GLY A 132 8.70 22.36 -6.75
C GLY A 132 7.45 23.24 -6.58
N LYS A 133 7.36 24.37 -7.30
CA LYS A 133 6.18 25.24 -7.35
C LYS A 133 5.72 25.48 -8.78
N ASN A 134 4.43 25.78 -8.94
CA ASN A 134 3.85 26.11 -10.22
C ASN A 134 3.79 27.62 -10.37
N TYR A 135 4.06 28.11 -11.57
CA TYR A 135 4.07 29.52 -11.87
C TYR A 135 3.34 29.80 -13.18
N LYS A 136 2.76 30.99 -13.28
CA LYS A 136 2.12 31.50 -14.47
C LYS A 136 2.82 32.77 -14.95
N CYS A 137 3.14 32.82 -16.23
CA CYS A 137 3.73 33.96 -16.89
C CYS A 137 2.73 35.12 -16.95
N LEU A 138 3.12 36.28 -16.40
CA LEU A 138 2.32 37.50 -16.36
C LEU A 138 2.55 38.37 -17.59
N ARG A 139 3.72 38.26 -18.24
CA ARG A 139 4.14 39.15 -19.33
C ARG A 139 5.07 38.41 -20.30
N PRO A 140 4.86 38.51 -21.63
CA PRO A 140 5.74 37.87 -22.61
C PRO A 140 7.20 38.31 -22.45
N HIS A 141 8.12 37.34 -22.44
CA HIS A 141 9.55 37.58 -22.29
C HIS A 141 10.37 36.35 -22.72
N THR A 142 11.64 36.55 -23.05
CA THR A 142 12.62 35.47 -23.14
C THR A 142 13.16 35.16 -21.75
N SER A 143 13.07 33.90 -21.33
CA SER A 143 13.52 33.46 -20.02
C SER A 143 15.04 33.48 -19.88
N SER A 144 15.50 33.78 -18.68
CA SER A 144 16.89 33.78 -18.25
C SER A 144 16.94 33.55 -16.73
N ILE A 145 18.13 33.28 -16.20
CA ILE A 145 18.29 33.10 -14.75
C ILE A 145 17.92 34.38 -13.98
N SER A 146 18.07 35.57 -14.59
CA SER A 146 17.76 36.86 -13.97
C SER A 146 16.26 37.23 -13.99
N ASN A 147 15.41 36.41 -14.61
CA ASN A 147 13.95 36.54 -14.56
C ASN A 147 13.25 35.19 -14.30
N ALA A 148 13.94 34.27 -13.61
CA ALA A 148 13.41 32.97 -13.24
C ALA A 148 12.14 33.07 -12.36
N PRO A 149 11.30 32.03 -12.31
CA PRO A 149 9.98 32.10 -11.67
C PRO A 149 9.97 32.41 -10.17
N ASP A 150 11.05 32.12 -9.44
CA ASP A 150 11.19 32.48 -8.02
C ASP A 150 11.40 33.98 -7.78
N MET A 151 11.67 34.76 -8.82
CA MET A 151 11.63 36.23 -8.79
C MET A 151 10.23 36.74 -9.15
N GLU A 152 9.31 36.51 -8.21
CA GLU A 152 7.89 36.83 -8.34
C GLU A 152 7.62 38.33 -8.58
N GLY A 153 6.49 38.63 -9.22
CA GLY A 153 5.90 39.98 -9.26
C GLY A 153 6.11 40.78 -10.54
N PHE A 154 7.10 40.44 -11.40
CA PHE A 154 7.27 41.13 -12.69
C PHE A 154 6.93 40.26 -13.90
N TYR A 155 7.49 39.05 -13.96
CA TYR A 155 7.27 38.12 -15.06
C TYR A 155 6.43 36.91 -14.65
N TRP A 156 6.41 36.55 -13.37
CA TRP A 156 5.79 35.32 -12.86
C TRP A 156 4.94 35.59 -11.62
N THR A 157 3.90 34.78 -11.45
CA THR A 157 3.11 34.65 -10.22
C THR A 157 2.97 33.17 -9.88
N ASP A 158 2.93 32.83 -8.59
CA ASP A 158 2.61 31.49 -8.13
C ASP A 158 1.14 31.11 -8.44
N ILE A 159 0.89 29.82 -8.64
CA ILE A 159 -0.44 29.23 -8.87
C ILE A 159 -0.61 27.90 -8.15
#